data_AF-A0AAE1W8A9-F1
#
_entry.id   AF-A0AAE1W8A9-F1
#
_cell.length_a   1.000
_cell.length_b   1.000
_cell.length_c   1.000
_cell.angle_alpha   90.00
_cell.angle_beta   90.00
_cell.angle_gamma   90.00
#
_symmetry.space_group_name_H-M   'P 1'
#
loop_
_entity.id
_entity.type
_entity.pdbx_description
1 polymer ?
#
loop_
_entity_poly.entity_id
_entity_poly.type
_entity_poly.pdbx_seq_one_letter_code
_entity_poly.pdbx_strand_id
1 'polypeptide(L)'
;MQLYAPFLGELHLERRAFGVSIALVTLSISVLLLKIMAKVEGDSKEPLNEQAVANIYASKRTEINQIYSKITELEMEVSEHSLVINAIKPLDPSRRCYRMIGGVLVERTVKEVLPAVQRNKEGLEEVISRLTEALEKKKKEVAEFEAKYKIRIRKGDDEMKDESSKKEGNAQGVLVGPAGANE
;
A
#
# COMPACT_ATOMS: atom_id res chain seq x y z
N MET A 1 32.68 -27.84 33.16
CA MET A 1 32.17 -26.54 32.66
C MET A 1 30.69 -26.75 32.40
N GLN A 2 29.77 -26.47 33.33
CA GLN A 2 29.28 -25.12 33.72
C GLN A 2 29.01 -24.29 32.45
N LEU A 3 27.83 -23.76 32.14
CA LEU A 3 26.65 -23.30 32.91
C LEU A 3 25.39 -23.56 32.04
N TYR A 4 24.14 -23.69 32.49
CA TYR A 4 23.32 -22.86 33.37
C TYR A 4 22.08 -23.70 33.78
N ALA A 5 21.81 -23.80 35.08
CA ALA A 5 20.48 -24.08 35.64
C ALA A 5 19.91 -22.74 36.16
N PRO A 6 18.72 -22.62 36.76
CA PRO A 6 17.43 -23.27 36.57
C PRO A 6 16.27 -22.23 36.46
N PHE A 7 15.22 -22.45 35.66
CA PHE A 7 14.01 -21.62 35.76
C PHE A 7 12.77 -22.42 35.40
N LEU A 8 12.40 -23.38 36.25
CA LEU A 8 11.05 -23.97 36.32
C LEU A 8 10.92 -24.90 37.54
N GLY A 9 11.52 -24.48 38.65
CA GLY A 9 11.38 -25.12 39.95
C GLY A 9 10.56 -24.24 40.89
N GLU A 10 9.27 -24.02 40.58
CA GLU A 10 8.27 -23.58 41.56
C GLU A 10 6.87 -23.58 40.92
N LEU A 11 6.24 -24.76 40.84
CA LEU A 11 4.77 -24.90 40.75
C LEU A 11 4.31 -26.32 41.07
N HIS A 12 4.98 -26.97 42.02
CA HIS A 12 4.62 -28.33 42.45
C HIS A 12 4.58 -28.51 43.97
N LEU A 13 3.98 -27.55 44.68
CA LEU A 13 3.60 -27.80 46.08
C LEU A 13 2.34 -27.09 46.55
N GLU A 14 1.25 -27.19 45.77
CA GLU A 14 -0.11 -27.05 46.34
C GLU A 14 -1.12 -27.99 45.66
N ARG A 15 -0.72 -29.26 45.50
CA ARG A 15 -1.66 -30.34 45.16
C ARG A 15 -2.31 -30.89 46.43
N ARG A 16 -3.36 -30.24 46.93
CA ARG A 16 -4.43 -30.95 47.68
C ARG A 16 -5.75 -30.19 47.82
N ALA A 17 -6.20 -29.47 46.79
CA ALA A 17 -7.62 -29.08 46.68
C ALA A 17 -8.10 -28.73 45.26
N PHE A 18 -7.21 -28.38 44.31
CA PHE A 18 -7.59 -27.82 43.00
C PHE A 18 -7.27 -28.70 41.78
N GLY A 19 -7.09 -30.01 41.96
CA GLY A 19 -6.53 -30.91 40.94
C GLY A 19 -7.44 -31.24 39.74
N VAL A 20 -8.77 -31.16 39.90
CA VAL A 20 -9.71 -31.54 38.82
C VAL A 20 -10.02 -30.37 37.89
N SER A 21 -10.06 -29.13 38.41
CA SER A 21 -10.48 -27.96 37.63
C SER A 21 -9.40 -27.48 36.65
N ILE A 22 -8.12 -27.54 37.03
CA ILE A 22 -7.02 -27.10 36.15
C ILE A 22 -6.84 -28.07 34.97
N ALA A 23 -6.96 -29.38 35.22
CA ALA A 23 -6.86 -30.40 34.16
C ALA A 23 -7.97 -30.23 33.09
N LEU A 24 -9.22 -29.97 33.52
CA LEU A 24 -10.34 -29.72 32.60
C LEU A 24 -10.15 -28.45 31.77
N VAL A 25 -9.58 -27.39 32.34
CA VAL A 25 -9.30 -26.14 31.61
C VAL A 25 -8.19 -26.35 30.58
N THR A 26 -7.09 -27.04 30.93
CA THR A 26 -6.01 -27.34 29.98
C THR A 26 -6.44 -28.28 28.85
N LEU A 27 -7.33 -29.25 29.14
CA LEU A 27 -7.89 -30.13 28.12
C LEU A 27 -8.84 -29.36 27.18
N SER A 28 -9.63 -28.43 27.73
CA SER A 28 -10.54 -27.60 26.93
C SER A 28 -9.79 -26.64 26.01
N ILE A 29 -8.71 -26.02 26.49
CA ILE A 29 -7.86 -25.12 25.69
C ILE A 29 -7.14 -25.91 24.59
N SER A 30 -6.61 -27.10 24.89
CA SER A 30 -5.92 -27.93 23.87
C SER A 30 -6.89 -28.47 22.81
N VAL A 31 -8.11 -28.88 23.17
CA VAL A 31 -9.15 -29.27 22.22
C VAL A 31 -9.63 -28.08 21.37
N LEU A 32 -9.73 -26.89 21.96
CA LEU A 32 -10.07 -25.67 21.22
C LEU A 32 -8.96 -25.29 20.23
N LEU A 33 -7.69 -25.39 20.65
CA LEU A 33 -6.54 -25.18 19.77
C LEU A 33 -6.55 -26.18 18.60
N LEU A 34 -6.83 -27.46 18.87
CA LEU A 34 -6.93 -28.50 17.85
C LEU A 34 -8.08 -28.26 16.86
N LYS A 35 -9.24 -27.78 17.35
CA LYS A 35 -10.38 -27.39 16.50
C LYS A 35 -10.07 -26.17 15.64
N ILE A 36 -9.34 -25.20 16.16
CA ILE A 36 -8.89 -24.01 15.41
C ILE A 36 -7.90 -24.46 14.31
N MET A 37 -6.95 -25.33 14.62
CA MET A 37 -5.99 -25.85 13.65
C MET A 37 -6.67 -26.69 12.56
N ALA A 38 -7.63 -27.55 12.92
CA ALA A 38 -8.41 -28.32 11.94
C ALA A 38 -9.33 -27.44 11.05
N LYS A 39 -9.74 -26.27 11.53
CA LYS A 39 -10.53 -25.29 10.75
C LYS A 39 -9.67 -24.53 9.72
N VAL A 40 -8.35 -24.46 9.93
CA VAL A 40 -7.41 -23.76 9.04
C VAL A 40 -7.02 -24.59 7.80
N GLU A 41 -7.18 -25.92 7.83
CA GLU A 41 -6.81 -26.81 6.71
C GLU A 41 -7.93 -27.11 5.69
N GLY A 42 -9.09 -26.44 5.77
CA GLY A 42 -10.27 -26.75 4.95
C GLY A 42 -10.79 -25.64 4.04
N ASP A 43 -10.01 -25.20 3.05
CA ASP A 43 -10.55 -24.54 1.82
C ASP A 43 -9.77 -24.99 0.58
N SER A 44 -9.75 -26.31 0.36
CA SER A 44 -9.37 -26.91 -0.92
C SER A 44 -10.58 -26.90 -1.85
N LYS A 45 -10.93 -25.73 -2.41
CA LYS A 45 -11.83 -25.67 -3.56
C LYS A 45 -11.12 -26.29 -4.77
N GLU A 46 -11.87 -27.15 -5.44
CA GLU A 46 -11.62 -27.91 -6.69
C GLU A 46 -10.57 -27.33 -7.64
N PRO A 47 -9.92 -28.17 -8.47
CA PRO A 47 -8.95 -27.70 -9.45
C PRO A 47 -9.64 -26.78 -10.44
N LEU A 48 -9.51 -25.47 -10.22
CA LEU A 48 -9.84 -24.45 -11.20
C LEU A 48 -9.10 -24.80 -12.49
N ASN A 49 -9.84 -24.84 -13.61
CA ASN A 49 -9.29 -25.06 -14.94
C ASN A 49 -8.03 -24.19 -15.13
N GLU A 50 -6.94 -24.76 -15.66
CA GLU A 50 -5.65 -24.05 -15.82
C GLU A 50 -5.81 -22.70 -16.55
N GLN A 51 -6.74 -22.64 -17.51
CA GLN A 51 -7.11 -21.40 -18.21
C GLN A 51 -7.80 -20.38 -17.29
N ALA A 52 -8.66 -20.82 -16.37
CA ALA A 52 -9.32 -19.94 -15.40
C ALA A 52 -8.32 -19.35 -14.41
N VAL A 53 -7.32 -20.13 -13.99
CA VAL A 53 -6.22 -19.65 -13.13
C VAL A 53 -5.40 -18.57 -13.84
N ALA A 54 -5.07 -18.78 -15.12
CA ALA A 54 -4.36 -17.78 -15.93
C ALA A 54 -5.16 -16.48 -16.10
N ASN A 55 -6.46 -16.57 -16.37
CA ASN A 55 -7.33 -15.40 -16.51
C ASN A 55 -7.45 -14.60 -15.21
N ILE A 56 -7.60 -15.27 -14.06
CA ILE A 56 -7.63 -14.62 -12.75
C ILE A 56 -6.31 -13.93 -12.45
N TYR A 57 -5.19 -14.58 -12.74
CA TYR A 57 -3.86 -14.00 -12.56
C TYR A 57 -3.66 -12.74 -13.42
N ALA A 58 -4.03 -12.80 -14.70
CA ALA A 58 -3.98 -11.65 -15.60
C ALA A 58 -4.84 -10.49 -15.08
N SER A 59 -6.07 -10.77 -14.65
CA SER A 59 -6.97 -9.77 -14.05
C SER A 59 -6.34 -9.09 -12.83
N LYS A 60 -5.76 -9.88 -11.91
CA LYS A 60 -5.10 -9.34 -10.71
C LYS A 60 -3.91 -8.45 -11.05
N ARG A 61 -3.11 -8.80 -12.07
CA ARG A 61 -2.03 -7.92 -12.56
C ARG A 61 -2.56 -6.63 -13.16
N THR A 62 -3.64 -6.70 -13.93
CA THR A 62 -4.30 -5.50 -14.48
C THR A 62 -4.79 -4.58 -13.36
N GLU A 63 -5.41 -5.12 -12.31
CA GLU A 63 -5.84 -4.34 -11.13
C GLU A 63 -4.66 -3.63 -10.44
N ILE A 64 -3.52 -4.31 -10.26
CA ILE A 64 -2.31 -3.69 -9.68
C ILE A 64 -1.85 -2.52 -10.55
N ASN A 65 -1.78 -2.70 -11.87
CA ASN A 65 -1.36 -1.65 -12.79
C ASN A 65 -2.33 -0.46 -12.77
N GLN A 66 -3.64 -0.71 -12.69
CA GLN A 66 -4.66 0.35 -12.58
C GLN A 66 -4.49 1.17 -11.29
N ILE A 67 -4.24 0.50 -10.16
CA ILE A 67 -3.99 1.20 -8.89
C ILE A 67 -2.71 2.05 -9.00
N TYR A 68 -1.64 1.50 -9.59
CA TYR A 68 -0.40 2.25 -9.83
C TYR A 68 -0.62 3.50 -10.67
N SER A 69 -1.31 3.38 -11.81
CA SER A 69 -1.61 4.54 -12.65
C SER A 69 -2.40 5.60 -11.89
N LYS A 70 -3.35 5.19 -11.05
CA LYS A 70 -4.15 6.13 -10.25
C LYS A 70 -3.35 6.80 -9.13
N ILE A 71 -2.42 6.11 -8.50
CA ILE A 71 -1.51 6.71 -7.51
C ILE A 71 -0.67 7.80 -8.18
N THR A 72 -0.02 7.50 -9.31
CA THR A 72 0.82 8.47 -10.01
C THR A 72 0.03 9.69 -10.49
N GLU A 73 -1.20 9.52 -10.95
CA GLU A 73 -2.10 10.62 -11.30
C GLU A 73 -2.36 11.55 -10.11
N LEU A 74 -2.70 10.98 -8.95
CA LEU A 74 -2.97 11.77 -7.74
C LEU A 74 -1.71 12.41 -7.17
N GLU A 75 -0.54 11.77 -7.28
CA GLU A 75 0.75 12.35 -6.87
C GLU A 75 1.09 13.60 -7.70
N MET A 76 0.78 13.58 -9.00
CA MET A 76 0.91 14.77 -9.86
C MET A 76 -0.03 15.89 -9.38
N GLU A 77 -1.29 15.58 -9.09
CA GLU A 77 -2.23 16.58 -8.56
C GLU A 77 -1.75 17.18 -7.24
N VAL A 78 -1.22 16.38 -6.31
CA VAL A 78 -0.64 16.87 -5.03
C VAL A 78 0.54 17.81 -5.27
N SER A 79 1.39 17.50 -6.24
CA SER A 79 2.50 18.36 -6.65
C SER A 79 1.99 19.70 -7.18
N GLU A 80 1.00 19.70 -8.07
CA GLU A 80 0.37 20.91 -8.60
C GLU A 80 -0.24 21.78 -7.49
N HIS A 81 -1.00 21.17 -6.57
CA HIS A 81 -1.57 21.88 -5.43
C HIS A 81 -0.48 22.51 -4.55
N SER A 82 0.64 21.80 -4.36
CA SER A 82 1.80 22.31 -3.60
C SER A 82 2.43 23.54 -4.27
N LEU A 83 2.55 23.53 -5.60
CA LEU A 83 3.04 24.69 -6.35
C LEU A 83 2.10 25.89 -6.21
N VAL A 84 0.79 25.67 -6.30
CA VAL A 84 -0.22 26.72 -6.10
C VAL A 84 -0.11 27.31 -4.69
N ILE A 85 -0.03 26.47 -3.65
CA ILE A 85 0.10 26.92 -2.26
C ILE A 85 1.36 27.77 -2.09
N ASN A 86 2.51 27.32 -2.62
CA ASN A 86 3.78 28.05 -2.52
C ASN A 86 3.73 29.41 -3.23
N ALA A 87 3.01 29.50 -4.35
CA ALA A 87 2.85 30.74 -5.09
C ALA A 87 1.91 31.75 -4.40
N ILE A 88 0.85 31.28 -3.75
CA ILE A 88 -0.16 32.16 -3.13
C ILE A 88 0.12 32.51 -1.67
N LYS A 89 0.86 31.67 -0.94
CA LYS A 89 1.17 31.87 0.48
C LYS A 89 1.86 33.20 0.81
N PRO A 90 2.79 33.76 -0.01
CA PRO A 90 3.41 35.05 0.29
C PRO A 90 2.54 36.26 -0.10
N LEU A 91 1.38 36.06 -0.73
CA LEU A 91 0.49 37.14 -1.15
C LEU A 91 -0.36 37.66 0.01
N ASP A 92 -0.87 38.89 -0.15
CA ASP A 92 -1.78 39.50 0.81
C ASP A 92 -3.11 38.70 0.91
N PRO A 93 -3.59 38.38 2.11
CA PRO A 93 -4.80 37.58 2.31
C PRO A 93 -6.10 38.24 1.80
N SER A 94 -6.12 39.56 1.68
CA SER A 94 -7.24 40.36 1.16
C SER A 94 -7.19 40.51 -0.37
N ARG A 95 -6.13 40.03 -1.03
CA ARG A 95 -6.02 40.04 -2.49
C ARG A 95 -7.13 39.18 -3.11
N ARG A 96 -7.77 39.71 -4.15
CA ARG A 96 -8.81 39.01 -4.93
C ARG A 96 -8.18 37.88 -5.75
N CYS A 97 -8.78 36.70 -5.67
CA CYS A 97 -8.48 35.51 -6.47
C CYS A 97 -9.71 35.16 -7.32
N TYR A 98 -9.49 34.57 -8.49
CA TYR A 98 -10.57 34.09 -9.35
C TYR A 98 -10.40 32.61 -9.63
N ARG A 99 -11.46 31.85 -9.43
CA ARG A 99 -11.51 30.41 -9.74
C ARG A 99 -12.40 30.20 -10.95
N MET A 100 -11.91 29.47 -11.94
CA MET A 100 -12.72 29.07 -13.09
C MET A 100 -13.59 27.87 -12.72
N ILE A 101 -14.90 27.97 -12.95
CA ILE A 101 -15.88 26.89 -12.76
C ILE A 101 -16.82 26.90 -13.96
N GLY A 102 -16.77 25.85 -14.78
CA GLY A 102 -17.66 25.69 -15.94
C GLY A 102 -17.63 26.87 -16.92
N GLY A 103 -16.48 27.53 -17.08
CA GLY A 103 -16.32 28.69 -17.97
C GLY A 103 -16.63 30.06 -17.34
N VAL A 104 -17.10 30.10 -16.09
CA VAL A 104 -17.33 31.35 -15.33
C VAL A 104 -16.22 31.55 -14.29
N LEU A 105 -15.72 32.79 -14.17
CA LEU A 105 -14.77 33.17 -13.12
C LEU A 105 -15.54 33.57 -11.86
N VAL A 106 -15.35 32.80 -10.79
CA VAL A 106 -15.90 33.10 -9.47
C VAL A 106 -14.86 33.83 -8.65
N GLU A 107 -15.23 35.02 -8.17
CA GLU A 107 -14.40 35.83 -7.29
C GLU A 107 -14.33 35.24 -5.88
N ARG A 108 -13.12 35.21 -5.33
CA ARG A 108 -12.76 34.79 -3.97
C ARG A 108 -11.62 35.65 -3.46
N THR A 109 -11.20 35.40 -2.23
CA THR A 109 -10.01 36.03 -1.63
C THR A 109 -8.96 34.97 -1.29
N VAL A 110 -7.68 35.35 -1.20
CA VAL A 110 -6.60 34.42 -0.81
C VAL A 110 -6.91 33.76 0.54
N LYS A 111 -7.47 34.49 1.51
CA LYS A 111 -7.89 33.94 2.81
C LYS A 111 -8.92 32.81 2.73
N GLU A 112 -9.75 32.78 1.68
CA GLU A 112 -10.73 31.71 1.45
C GLU A 112 -10.16 30.56 0.62
N VAL A 113 -9.31 30.88 -0.36
CA VAL A 113 -8.77 29.90 -1.31
C VAL A 113 -7.66 29.06 -0.68
N LEU A 114 -6.73 29.68 0.06
CA LEU A 114 -5.58 29.00 0.65
C LEU A 114 -5.97 27.80 1.53
N PRO A 115 -6.89 27.93 2.52
CA PRO A 115 -7.31 26.78 3.32
C PRO A 115 -8.08 25.73 2.51
N ALA A 116 -8.78 26.13 1.44
CA ALA A 116 -9.49 25.19 0.58
C ALA A 116 -8.52 24.32 -0.25
N VAL A 117 -7.49 24.94 -0.84
CA VAL A 117 -6.45 24.22 -1.60
C VAL A 117 -5.64 23.31 -0.68
N GLN A 118 -5.31 23.77 0.53
CA GLN A 118 -4.61 22.98 1.54
C GLN A 118 -5.40 21.74 1.96
N ARG A 119 -6.70 21.89 2.29
CA ARG A 119 -7.56 20.76 2.66
C ARG A 119 -7.70 19.75 1.53
N ASN A 120 -7.82 20.22 0.28
CA ASN A 120 -7.91 19.34 -0.88
C ASN A 120 -6.61 18.54 -1.05
N LYS A 121 -5.45 19.18 -0.92
CA LYS A 121 -4.15 18.50 -0.95
C LYS A 121 -4.07 17.39 0.11
N GLU A 122 -4.41 17.71 1.35
CA GLU A 122 -4.41 16.72 2.46
C GLU A 122 -5.35 15.55 2.19
N GLY A 123 -6.53 15.81 1.61
CA GLY A 123 -7.46 14.76 1.19
C GLY A 123 -6.90 13.87 0.08
N LEU A 124 -6.17 14.43 -0.89
CA LEU A 124 -5.50 13.65 -1.93
C LEU A 124 -4.39 12.77 -1.34
N GLU A 125 -3.58 13.29 -0.41
CA GLU A 125 -2.53 12.53 0.28
C GLU A 125 -3.13 11.34 1.07
N GLU A 126 -4.27 11.54 1.75
CA GLU A 126 -4.96 10.46 2.45
C GLU A 126 -5.45 9.37 1.49
N VAL A 127 -6.00 9.75 0.32
CA VAL A 127 -6.44 8.81 -0.72
C VAL A 127 -5.25 8.04 -1.29
N ILE A 128 -4.11 8.71 -1.55
CA ILE A 128 -2.87 8.06 -2.01
C ILE A 128 -2.39 7.02 -0.99
N SER A 129 -2.40 7.35 0.30
CA SER A 129 -2.04 6.41 1.37
C SER A 129 -2.92 5.15 1.34
N ARG A 130 -4.24 5.33 1.23
CA ARG A 130 -5.20 4.22 1.13
C ARG A 130 -5.00 3.36 -0.12
N LEU A 131 -4.73 3.99 -1.26
CA LEU A 131 -4.44 3.26 -2.50
C LEU A 131 -3.13 2.49 -2.42
N THR A 132 -2.12 3.04 -1.75
CA THR A 132 -0.83 2.38 -1.51
C THR A 132 -1.00 1.15 -0.62
N GLU A 133 -1.78 1.24 0.44
CA GLU A 133 -2.11 0.08 1.28
C GLU A 133 -2.89 -0.99 0.49
N ALA A 134 -3.85 -0.57 -0.34
CA ALA A 134 -4.61 -1.48 -1.19
C ALA A 134 -3.72 -2.19 -2.22
N LEU A 135 -2.76 -1.46 -2.79
CA LEU A 135 -1.76 -1.98 -3.72
C LEU A 135 -0.89 -3.06 -3.05
N GLU A 136 -0.36 -2.77 -1.87
CA GLU A 136 0.46 -3.72 -1.12
C GLU A 136 -0.33 -4.97 -0.72
N LYS A 137 -1.60 -4.81 -0.35
CA LYS A 137 -2.49 -5.95 -0.10
C LYS A 137 -2.69 -6.79 -1.37
N LYS A 138 -2.92 -6.17 -2.54
CA LYS A 138 -3.07 -6.89 -3.80
C LYS A 138 -1.81 -7.59 -4.26
N LYS A 139 -0.63 -6.99 -4.07
CA LYS A 139 0.65 -7.67 -4.31
C LYS A 139 0.79 -8.94 -3.48
N LYS A 140 0.44 -8.89 -2.19
CA LYS A 140 0.46 -10.07 -1.31
C LYS A 140 -0.53 -11.14 -1.79
N GLU A 141 -1.76 -10.75 -2.12
CA GLU A 141 -2.75 -11.70 -2.68
C GLU A 141 -2.27 -12.35 -3.98
N VAL A 142 -1.56 -11.61 -4.85
CA VAL A 142 -0.97 -12.17 -6.08
C VAL A 142 0.15 -13.14 -5.77
N ALA A 143 1.06 -12.79 -4.85
CA ALA A 143 2.14 -13.68 -4.44
C ALA A 143 1.62 -14.98 -3.78
N GLU A 144 0.59 -14.89 -2.94
CA GLU A 144 -0.10 -16.05 -2.38
C GLU A 144 -0.78 -16.90 -3.44
N PHE A 145 -1.39 -16.26 -4.46
CA PHE A 145 -2.00 -16.95 -5.59
C PHE A 145 -0.96 -17.67 -6.45
N GLU A 146 0.19 -17.04 -6.72
CA GLU A 146 1.32 -17.66 -7.42
C GLU A 146 1.86 -18.87 -6.66
N ALA A 147 2.03 -18.76 -5.34
CA ALA A 147 2.50 -19.85 -4.49
C ALA A 147 1.49 -21.02 -4.41
N LYS A 148 0.20 -20.73 -4.28
CA LYS A 148 -0.87 -21.73 -4.15
C LYS A 148 -1.04 -22.56 -5.42
N TYR A 149 -1.02 -21.90 -6.58
CA TYR A 149 -1.25 -22.58 -7.85
C TYR A 149 0.06 -23.00 -8.53
N LYS A 150 1.23 -22.72 -7.90
CA LYS A 150 2.59 -22.92 -8.46
C LYS A 150 2.56 -22.74 -9.95
N ILE A 151 1.99 -21.61 -10.41
CA ILE A 151 1.48 -21.48 -11.78
C ILE A 151 2.59 -21.99 -12.67
N ARG A 152 2.38 -23.17 -13.27
CA ARG A 152 3.27 -23.75 -14.28
C ARG A 152 3.06 -22.93 -15.54
N ILE A 153 3.28 -21.61 -15.45
CA ILE A 153 3.70 -20.84 -16.58
C ILE A 153 4.99 -21.53 -16.96
N ARG A 154 4.92 -22.36 -18.01
CA ARG A 154 6.08 -22.61 -18.84
C ARG A 154 6.70 -21.23 -19.02
N LYS A 155 7.85 -21.05 -18.38
CA LYS A 155 8.71 -19.88 -18.50
C LYS A 155 9.06 -19.77 -19.98
N GLY A 156 8.18 -19.12 -20.74
CA GLY A 156 8.44 -18.53 -22.03
C GLY A 156 8.52 -17.05 -21.75
N ASP A 157 9.74 -16.61 -21.51
CA ASP A 157 10.22 -15.25 -21.71
C ASP A 157 9.50 -14.14 -20.92
N ASP A 158 9.95 -13.91 -19.68
CA ASP A 158 10.15 -12.53 -19.23
C ASP A 158 11.22 -12.50 -18.14
N GLU A 159 12.45 -12.27 -18.57
CA GLU A 159 13.55 -11.89 -17.70
C GLU A 159 13.37 -10.42 -17.31
N MET A 160 12.78 -10.15 -16.15
CA MET A 160 13.02 -8.87 -15.48
C MET A 160 14.18 -9.05 -14.52
N LYS A 161 15.39 -8.77 -15.03
CA LYS A 161 16.57 -8.51 -14.22
C LYS A 161 16.27 -7.35 -13.28
N ASP A 162 16.26 -7.66 -11.99
CA ASP A 162 16.50 -6.71 -10.92
C ASP A 162 17.96 -6.25 -11.04
N GLU A 163 18.18 -5.05 -11.60
CA GLU A 163 19.44 -4.33 -11.46
C GLU A 163 19.24 -3.11 -10.57
N SER A 164 19.36 -3.35 -9.26
CA SER A 164 19.72 -2.33 -8.29
C SER A 164 21.22 -2.42 -8.01
N SER A 165 22.04 -1.58 -8.67
CA SER A 165 23.09 -0.74 -8.04
C SER A 165 24.12 -0.12 -9.01
N LYS A 166 24.13 1.23 -9.02
CA LYS A 166 25.22 2.18 -9.40
C LYS A 166 25.53 2.27 -10.92
N LYS A 167 25.52 3.44 -11.57
CA LYS A 167 26.20 4.70 -11.20
C LYS A 167 25.79 5.85 -12.16
N GLU A 168 25.75 7.07 -11.61
CA GLU A 168 26.15 8.35 -12.25
C GLU A 168 25.47 8.84 -13.56
N GLY A 169 24.56 9.82 -13.40
CA GLY A 169 24.64 11.15 -14.03
C GLY A 169 24.42 11.28 -15.55
N ASN A 170 23.24 11.78 -15.95
CA ASN A 170 23.18 12.83 -16.96
C ASN A 170 21.86 13.60 -16.85
N ALA A 171 21.94 14.87 -16.43
CA ALA A 171 20.83 15.79 -16.48
C ALA A 171 20.52 16.08 -17.95
N GLN A 172 19.42 15.52 -18.48
CA GLN A 172 18.89 15.90 -19.79
C GLN A 172 18.26 17.29 -19.66
N GLY A 173 19.12 18.31 -19.78
CA GLY A 173 18.76 19.72 -19.75
C GLY A 173 17.80 20.08 -20.87
N VAL A 174 16.78 20.87 -20.51
CA VAL A 174 15.94 21.59 -21.45
C VAL A 174 16.81 22.67 -22.12
N LEU A 175 17.11 22.49 -23.40
CA LEU A 175 17.80 23.47 -24.22
C LEU A 175 16.80 24.54 -24.67
N VAL A 176 16.69 25.62 -23.90
CA VAL A 176 16.02 26.85 -24.35
C VAL A 176 17.00 27.59 -25.25
N GLY A 177 16.72 27.65 -26.55
CA GLY A 177 17.53 28.40 -27.51
C GLY A 177 17.49 29.91 -27.21
N PRO A 178 18.59 30.65 -27.43
CA PRO A 178 18.61 32.09 -27.21
C PRO A 178 17.70 32.78 -28.22
N ALA A 179 16.73 33.55 -27.71
CA ALA A 179 15.98 34.53 -28.48
C ALA A 179 16.95 35.63 -28.95
N GLY A 180 17.33 35.58 -30.23
CA GLY A 180 18.02 36.67 -30.91
C GLY A 180 17.00 37.69 -31.40
N ALA A 181 17.16 38.91 -30.93
CA ALA A 181 16.47 40.12 -31.39
C ALA A 181 17.08 40.67 -32.69
N ASN A 182 16.29 41.53 -33.35
CA ASN A 182 16.53 42.35 -34.55
C ASN A 182 16.33 41.59 -35.88
N GLU A 183 15.52 42.04 -36.82
CA GLU A 183 15.11 43.39 -37.24
C GLU A 183 13.66 43.40 -37.78
#